data_AF-A0A1V6CB36-F1
#
_entry.id   AF-A0A1V6CB36-F1
#
_cell.length_a   1.000
_cell.length_b   1.000
_cell.length_c   1.000
_cell.angle_alpha   90.00
_cell.angle_beta   90.00
_cell.angle_gamma   90.00
#
_symmetry.space_group_name_H-M   'P 1'
#
loop_
_entity.id
_entity.type
_entity.pdbx_description
1 polymer ?
#
loop_
_entity_poly.entity_id
_entity_poly.type
_entity_poly.pdbx_seq_one_letter_code
_entity_poly.pdbx_strand_id
1 'polypeptide(L)' 'MSKFVSFLYRLARISNDIETIASGNPKKIARRAKNKILGRKVASKIYKWPKF' A
#
# COMPACT_ATOMS: atom_id res chain seq x y z
N MET A 1 10.82 -16.28 1.13
CA MET A 1 9.87 -15.98 0.03
C MET A 1 10.67 -15.73 -1.23
N SER A 2 10.46 -16.49 -2.30
CA SER A 2 11.25 -16.33 -3.54
C SER A 2 11.07 -14.92 -4.12
N LYS A 3 12.13 -14.36 -4.74
CA LYS A 3 12.13 -13.01 -5.33
C LYS A 3 10.98 -12.81 -6.33
N PHE A 4 10.61 -13.87 -7.06
CA PHE A 4 9.52 -13.85 -8.03
C PHE A 4 8.14 -13.63 -7.40
N VAL A 5 7.83 -14.32 -6.31
CA VAL A 5 6.55 -14.13 -5.59
C VAL A 5 6.46 -12.72 -5.02
N SER A 6 7.56 -12.19 -4.47
CA SER A 6 7.63 -10.81 -3.97
C SER A 6 7.40 -9.77 -5.08
N PHE A 7 7.92 -10.05 -6.29
CA PHE A 7 7.73 -9.22 -7.47
C PHE A 7 6.26 -9.20 -7.93
N LEU A 8 5.63 -10.37 -8.09
CA LEU A 8 4.22 -10.46 -8.45
C LEU A 8 3.31 -9.79 -7.40
N TYR A 9 3.62 -9.97 -6.12
CA TYR A 9 2.89 -9.30 -5.04
C TYR A 9 3.00 -7.77 -5.08
N ARG A 10 4.16 -7.24 -5.46
CA ARG A 10 4.34 -5.79 -5.69
C ARG A 10 3.54 -5.30 -6.89
N LEU A 11 3.57 -6.04 -8.00
CA LEU A 11 2.81 -5.70 -9.21
C LEU A 11 1.30 -5.68 -8.95
N ALA A 12 0.76 -6.69 -8.28
CA ALA A 12 -0.65 -6.75 -7.92
C ALA A 12 -1.07 -5.53 -7.07
N ARG A 13 -0.21 -5.09 -6.14
CA ARG A 13 -0.47 -3.88 -5.34
C ARG A 13 -0.46 -2.60 -6.18
N ILE A 14 0.42 -2.51 -7.16
CA ILE A 14 0.48 -1.35 -8.07
C ILE A 14 -0.75 -1.34 -8.98
N SER A 15 -1.12 -2.46 -9.58
CA SER A 15 -2.32 -2.59 -10.42
C SER A 15 -3.57 -2.14 -9.69
N ASN A 16 -3.74 -2.56 -8.44
CA ASN A 16 -4.90 -2.22 -7.62
C ASN A 16 -4.93 -0.73 -7.21
N ASP A 17 -3.76 -0.11 -7.03
CA ASP A 17 -3.66 1.33 -6.80
C ASP A 17 -3.97 2.13 -8.09
N ILE A 18 -3.52 1.65 -9.26
CA ILE A 18 -3.86 2.23 -10.57
C ILE A 18 -5.36 2.12 -10.84
N GLU A 19 -5.97 0.96 -10.60
CA GLU A 19 -7.41 0.74 -10.74
C GLU A 19 -8.22 1.65 -9.81
N THR A 20 -7.75 1.83 -8.57
CA THR A 20 -8.38 2.78 -7.63
C THR A 20 -8.28 4.22 -8.15
N ILE A 21 -7.17 4.62 -8.76
CA ILE A 21 -6.98 5.95 -9.37
C ILE A 21 -7.84 6.11 -10.62
N ALA A 22 -7.86 5.10 -11.49
CA ALA A 22 -8.65 5.04 -12.72
C ALA A 22 -10.16 5.04 -12.46
N SER A 23 -10.61 4.54 -11.29
CA SER A 23 -12.01 4.59 -10.87
C SER A 23 -12.57 6.00 -10.69
N GLY A 24 -11.71 7.04 -10.74
CA GLY A 24 -12.13 8.44 -10.77
C GLY A 24 -12.80 8.93 -9.48
N ASN A 25 -12.79 8.13 -8.41
CA ASN A 25 -13.42 8.49 -7.14
C ASN A 25 -12.38 9.08 -6.17
N PRO A 26 -12.26 10.42 -6.10
CA PRO A 26 -11.23 11.09 -5.29
C PRO A 26 -11.36 10.75 -3.80
N LYS A 27 -12.58 10.47 -3.31
CA LYS A 27 -12.84 10.08 -1.92
C LYS A 27 -12.23 8.71 -1.59
N LYS A 28 -12.33 7.75 -2.51
CA LYS A 28 -11.71 6.41 -2.35
C LYS A 28 -10.18 6.49 -2.38
N ILE A 29 -9.63 7.27 -3.32
CA ILE A 29 -8.18 7.48 -3.47
C ILE A 29 -7.61 8.14 -2.21
N ALA A 30 -8.20 9.26 -1.77
CA ALA A 30 -7.76 9.98 -0.58
C ALA A 30 -7.83 9.13 0.69
N ARG A 31 -8.90 8.34 0.87
CA ARG A 31 -9.04 7.41 2.01
C ARG A 31 -7.96 6.32 1.97
N ARG A 32 -7.69 5.72 0.81
CA ARG A 32 -6.65 4.69 0.64
C ARG A 32 -5.25 5.24 0.87
N ALA A 33 -4.94 6.43 0.33
CA ALA A 33 -3.69 7.12 0.56
C ALA A 33 -3.49 7.46 2.04
N LYS A 34 -4.51 8.05 2.69
CA LYS A 34 -4.52 8.36 4.13
C LYS A 34 -4.27 7.10 4.96
N ASN A 35 -4.98 6.01 4.69
CA ASN A 35 -4.80 4.76 5.43
C ASN A 35 -3.44 4.10 5.18
N LYS A 36 -2.87 4.20 3.97
CA LYS A 36 -1.53 3.68 3.66
C LYS A 36 -0.44 4.48 4.36
N ILE A 37 -0.57 5.80 4.42
CA ILE A 37 0.35 6.69 5.15
C ILE A 37 0.21 6.49 6.65
N LEU A 38 -1.02 6.45 7.17
CA LEU A 38 -1.29 6.25 8.58
C LEU A 38 -0.80 4.87 9.02
N GLY A 39 -1.12 3.80 8.28
CA GLY A 39 -0.58 2.47 8.55
C GLY A 39 0.95 2.45 8.52
N ARG A 40 1.59 3.10 7.54
CA ARG A 40 3.07 3.17 7.50
C ARG A 40 3.68 3.97 8.64
N LYS A 41 3.08 5.07 9.09
CA LYS A 41 3.62 5.91 10.18
C LYS A 41 3.22 5.42 11.57
N VAL A 42 1.98 5.00 11.74
CA VAL A 42 1.39 4.59 13.02
C VAL A 42 1.72 3.13 13.31
N ALA A 43 1.54 2.21 12.36
CA ALA A 43 1.92 0.82 12.61
C ALA A 43 3.44 0.66 12.77
N SER A 44 4.28 1.41 12.05
CA SER A 44 5.73 1.39 12.29
C SER A 44 6.12 1.94 13.66
N LYS A 45 5.42 2.99 14.15
CA LYS A 45 5.67 3.60 15.45
C LYS A 45 5.16 2.73 16.61
N ILE A 46 4.02 2.08 16.45
CA ILE A 46 3.42 1.20 17.46
C ILE A 46 4.16 -0.14 17.54
N TYR A 47 4.43 -0.79 16.40
CA TYR A 47 5.00 -2.14 16.40
C TYR A 47 6.53 -2.19 16.41
N LYS A 48 7.25 -1.03 16.43
CA LYS A 48 8.72 -0.98 16.28
C LYS A 48 9.19 -1.93 15.16
N TRP A 49 8.49 -1.92 14.03
CA TRP A 49 8.74 -2.88 12.96
C TRP A 49 10.20 -2.72 12.50
N PRO A 50 11.05 -3.76 12.50
CA PRO A 50 12.46 -3.60 12.22
C PRO A 50 12.59 -3.02 10.81
N LYS A 51 13.32 -1.91 10.70
CA LYS A 51 13.83 -1.45 9.42
C LYS A 51 14.88 -2.47 8.98
N PHE A 52 14.43 -3.49 8.23
CA PHE A 52 15.31 -4.31 7.40
C PHE A 52 15.66 -3.53 6.14
#